data_AF-A0A6G4ZW60-F1
#
_entry.id   AF-A0A6G4ZW60-F1
#
_cell.length_a   1.000
_cell.length_b   1.000
_cell.length_c   1.000
_cell.angle_alpha   90.00
_cell.angle_beta   90.00
_cell.angle_gamma   90.00
#
_symmetry.space_group_name_H-M   'P 1'
#
loop_
_entity.id
_entity.type
_entity.pdbx_description
1 polymer ?
#
loop_
_entity_poly.entity_id
_entity_poly.type
_entity_poly.pdbx_seq_one_letter_code
_entity_poly.pdbx_strand_id
1 'polypeptide(L)'
;MGFMGITVPVEYGGLGAGYLDHCIVNEELSRASAAIALSYGAHSNLCINQIYRNGSEEQKKKYLPKLISGEHVGSLAMSEAGSGSDVASMSLTAVRDGDHYILNGTKFWITNGALADVLFVYARTNPLADKPQHGISAFIVEKNTPGFSIGQQLDKLGMRGSPTAELVFEDCKIPAKNLVGELNKGMYVLMSGLDLERLVLAAGPVGRVAMLPSTMYTLVSNLASQSGHSSSCKAR
;
A
#
# COMPACT_ATOMS: atom_id res chain seq x y z
N MET A 1 -17.52 0.69 -9.81
CA MET A 1 -16.55 -0.14 -10.54
C MET A 1 -16.07 -1.35 -9.72
N GLY A 2 -15.98 -1.28 -8.38
CA GLY A 2 -15.72 -2.45 -7.53
C GLY A 2 -14.24 -2.86 -7.40
N PHE A 3 -13.33 -2.14 -8.08
CA PHE A 3 -11.92 -2.52 -8.16
C PHE A 3 -11.15 -2.48 -6.83
N MET A 4 -11.61 -1.72 -5.82
CA MET A 4 -10.94 -1.69 -4.51
C MET A 4 -10.86 -3.07 -3.86
N GLY A 5 -11.90 -3.90 -4.04
CA GLY A 5 -11.97 -5.28 -3.56
C GLY A 5 -11.78 -6.33 -4.65
N ILE A 6 -10.97 -6.06 -5.68
CA ILE A 6 -10.89 -6.91 -6.88
C ILE A 6 -10.59 -8.39 -6.56
N THR A 7 -9.64 -8.67 -5.66
CA THR A 7 -9.25 -10.04 -5.28
C THR A 7 -10.06 -10.62 -4.12
N VAL A 8 -11.02 -9.87 -3.57
CA VAL A 8 -11.81 -10.33 -2.42
C VAL A 8 -13.09 -11.00 -2.93
N PRO A 9 -13.50 -12.16 -2.39
CA PRO A 9 -14.74 -12.82 -2.78
C PRO A 9 -15.98 -11.94 -2.63
N VAL A 10 -17.00 -12.28 -3.43
CA VAL A 10 -18.29 -11.58 -3.48
C VAL A 10 -19.02 -11.57 -2.13
N GLU A 11 -18.80 -12.56 -1.27
CA GLU A 11 -19.42 -12.64 0.07
C GLU A 11 -19.02 -11.49 1.00
N TYR A 12 -17.87 -10.86 0.75
CA TYR A 12 -17.41 -9.65 1.46
C TYR A 12 -17.64 -8.36 0.66
N GLY A 13 -18.33 -8.44 -0.49
CA GLY A 13 -18.61 -7.31 -1.38
C GLY A 13 -17.53 -7.03 -2.43
N GLY A 14 -16.53 -7.91 -2.58
CA GLY A 14 -15.50 -7.79 -3.62
C GLY A 14 -15.92 -8.39 -4.96
N LEU A 15 -14.98 -8.47 -5.91
CA LEU A 15 -15.24 -8.99 -7.26
C LEU A 15 -14.89 -10.49 -7.42
N GLY A 16 -14.11 -11.07 -6.51
CA GLY A 16 -13.66 -12.46 -6.57
C GLY A 16 -12.74 -12.77 -7.74
N ALA A 17 -12.09 -11.76 -8.32
CA ALA A 17 -11.20 -11.88 -9.47
C ALA A 17 -9.78 -12.31 -9.07
N GLY A 18 -8.95 -12.66 -10.05
CA GLY A 18 -7.57 -13.10 -9.83
C GLY A 18 -6.57 -11.95 -9.74
N TYR A 19 -5.33 -12.26 -9.36
CA TYR A 19 -4.23 -11.28 -9.37
C TYR A 19 -3.88 -10.79 -10.77
N LEU A 20 -4.16 -11.58 -11.82
CA LEU A 20 -3.99 -11.12 -13.21
C LEU A 20 -4.92 -9.93 -13.49
N ASP A 21 -6.19 -10.02 -13.10
CA ASP A 21 -7.15 -8.93 -13.25
C ASP A 21 -6.73 -7.70 -12.44
N HIS A 22 -6.19 -7.93 -11.23
CA HIS A 22 -5.61 -6.87 -10.40
C HIS A 22 -4.44 -6.17 -11.09
N CYS A 23 -3.53 -6.93 -11.69
CA CYS A 23 -2.41 -6.38 -12.46
C CYS A 23 -2.92 -5.51 -13.62
N ILE A 24 -3.92 -5.98 -14.39
CA ILE A 24 -4.49 -5.21 -15.51
C ILE A 24 -5.07 -3.88 -15.02
N VAL A 25 -5.85 -3.89 -13.93
CA VAL A 25 -6.39 -2.64 -13.37
C VAL A 25 -5.26 -1.70 -12.91
N ASN A 26 -4.24 -2.23 -12.24
CA ASN A 26 -3.12 -1.44 -11.76
C ASN A 26 -2.27 -0.86 -12.92
N GLU A 27 -2.12 -1.62 -14.01
CA GLU A 27 -1.49 -1.19 -15.26
C GLU A 27 -2.23 -0.01 -15.88
N GLU A 28 -3.54 -0.15 -16.10
CA GLU A 28 -4.36 0.90 -16.72
C GLU A 28 -4.44 2.16 -15.85
N LEU A 29 -4.54 2.01 -14.53
CA LEU A 29 -4.45 3.14 -13.61
C LEU A 29 -3.08 3.81 -13.68
N SER A 30 -1.99 3.03 -13.81
CA SER A 30 -0.63 3.57 -13.88
C SER A 30 -0.35 4.29 -15.18
N ARG A 31 -0.97 3.83 -16.28
CA ARG A 31 -0.98 4.49 -17.57
C ARG A 31 -1.64 5.87 -17.51
N ALA A 32 -2.71 6.01 -16.72
CA ALA A 32 -3.36 7.30 -16.49
C ALA A 32 -2.57 8.17 -15.50
N SER A 33 -2.23 7.63 -14.32
CA SER A 33 -1.44 8.29 -13.29
C SER A 33 -0.84 7.29 -12.31
N ALA A 34 0.47 7.09 -12.36
CA ALA A 34 1.15 6.20 -11.41
C ALA A 34 1.02 6.63 -9.94
N ALA A 35 0.77 7.91 -9.65
CA ALA A 35 0.53 8.34 -8.29
C ALA A 35 -0.78 7.75 -7.75
N ILE A 36 -1.86 7.82 -8.53
CA ILE A 36 -3.15 7.23 -8.17
C ILE A 36 -3.06 5.71 -8.11
N ALA A 37 -2.34 5.09 -9.06
CA ALA A 37 -2.13 3.66 -9.06
C ALA A 37 -1.35 3.18 -7.82
N LEU A 38 -0.35 3.94 -7.35
CA LEU A 38 0.36 3.64 -6.11
C LEU A 38 -0.57 3.67 -4.89
N SER A 39 -1.40 4.72 -4.79
CA SER A 39 -2.41 4.80 -3.71
C SER A 39 -3.42 3.66 -3.78
N TYR A 40 -3.86 3.30 -4.99
CA TYR A 40 -4.75 2.17 -5.23
C TYR A 40 -4.10 0.83 -4.85
N GLY A 41 -2.84 0.60 -5.22
CA GLY A 41 -2.11 -0.63 -4.86
C GLY A 41 -1.92 -0.76 -3.35
N ALA A 42 -1.57 0.33 -2.66
CA ALA A 42 -1.50 0.39 -1.20
C ALA A 42 -2.82 0.05 -0.52
N HIS A 43 -3.92 0.51 -1.11
CA HIS A 43 -5.26 0.26 -0.61
C HIS A 43 -5.74 -1.19 -0.89
N SER A 44 -5.83 -1.55 -2.17
CA SER A 44 -6.45 -2.79 -2.67
C SER A 44 -5.62 -4.04 -2.42
N ASN A 45 -4.29 -3.93 -2.49
CA ASN A 45 -3.39 -5.05 -2.24
C ASN A 45 -2.76 -4.98 -0.85
N LEU A 46 -2.03 -3.92 -0.53
CA LEU A 46 -1.26 -3.93 0.72
C LEU A 46 -2.15 -3.94 1.97
N CYS A 47 -3.35 -3.36 1.93
CA CYS A 47 -4.28 -3.38 3.05
C CYS A 47 -5.38 -4.44 2.89
N ILE A 48 -6.25 -4.31 1.88
CA ILE A 48 -7.43 -5.16 1.70
C ILE A 48 -7.04 -6.63 1.54
N ASN A 49 -6.10 -6.96 0.65
CA ASN A 49 -5.68 -8.34 0.42
C ASN A 49 -5.05 -8.97 1.68
N GLN A 50 -4.30 -8.19 2.47
CA GLN A 50 -3.72 -8.67 3.73
C GLN A 50 -4.77 -9.01 4.80
N ILE A 51 -5.76 -8.13 4.98
CA ILE A 51 -6.87 -8.38 5.91
C ILE A 51 -7.68 -9.60 5.45
N TYR A 52 -7.95 -9.71 4.15
CA TYR A 52 -8.70 -10.85 3.62
C TYR A 52 -7.95 -12.17 3.80
N ARG A 53 -6.64 -12.22 3.55
CA ARG A 53 -5.85 -13.45 3.63
C ARG A 53 -5.57 -13.90 5.05
N ASN A 54 -5.33 -12.98 5.97
CA ASN A 54 -4.78 -13.30 7.29
C ASN A 54 -5.69 -12.92 8.46
N GLY A 55 -6.73 -12.12 8.20
CA GLY A 55 -7.68 -11.70 9.22
C GLY A 55 -8.59 -12.83 9.68
N SER A 56 -9.10 -12.74 10.90
CA SER A 56 -10.20 -13.58 11.35
C SER A 56 -11.49 -13.24 10.61
N GLU A 57 -12.50 -14.11 10.68
CA GLU A 57 -13.81 -13.85 10.08
C GLU A 57 -14.46 -12.57 10.62
N GLU A 58 -14.30 -12.29 11.92
CA GLU A 58 -14.79 -11.07 12.56
C GLU A 58 -14.05 -9.83 12.03
N GLN A 59 -12.74 -9.91 11.84
CA GLN A 59 -11.95 -8.82 11.27
C GLN A 59 -12.36 -8.56 9.81
N LYS A 60 -12.49 -9.62 9.00
CA LYS A 60 -12.93 -9.50 7.61
C LYS A 60 -14.29 -8.82 7.51
N LYS A 61 -15.28 -9.29 8.27
CA LYS A 61 -16.64 -8.72 8.29
C LYS A 61 -16.66 -7.28 8.79
N LYS A 62 -15.81 -6.93 9.76
CA LYS A 62 -15.72 -5.56 10.30
C LYS A 62 -15.11 -4.58 9.29
N TYR A 63 -13.99 -4.93 8.66
CA TYR A 63 -13.16 -3.96 7.93
C TYR A 63 -13.37 -3.99 6.41
N LEU A 64 -13.52 -5.17 5.80
CA LEU A 64 -13.54 -5.31 4.34
C LEU A 64 -14.67 -4.53 3.66
N PRO A 65 -15.94 -4.54 4.13
CA PRO A 65 -17.02 -3.87 3.42
C PRO A 65 -16.77 -2.37 3.19
N LYS A 66 -16.30 -1.67 4.23
CA LYS A 66 -16.01 -0.23 4.15
C LYS A 66 -14.79 0.07 3.28
N LEU A 67 -13.75 -0.75 3.39
CA LEU A 67 -12.56 -0.62 2.53
C LEU A 67 -12.92 -0.85 1.06
N ILE A 68 -13.69 -1.90 0.75
CA ILE A 68 -14.08 -2.26 -0.61
C ILE A 68 -15.01 -1.21 -1.23
N SER A 69 -15.90 -0.62 -0.44
CA SER A 69 -16.75 0.48 -0.90
C SER A 69 -15.97 1.77 -1.20
N GLY A 70 -14.78 1.93 -0.61
CA GLY A 70 -13.99 3.17 -0.64
C GLY A 70 -14.40 4.21 0.41
N GLU A 71 -15.37 3.91 1.29
CA GLU A 71 -15.72 4.77 2.44
C GLU A 71 -14.51 4.94 3.38
N HIS A 72 -13.74 3.88 3.58
CA HIS A 72 -12.50 3.91 4.33
C HIS A 72 -11.30 3.75 3.40
N VAL A 73 -10.19 4.43 3.70
CA VAL A 73 -8.92 4.22 3.03
C VAL A 73 -8.01 3.28 3.84
N GLY A 74 -7.51 2.24 3.19
CA GLY A 74 -6.51 1.33 3.71
C GLY A 74 -5.06 1.77 3.47
N SER A 75 -4.18 1.41 4.40
CA SER A 75 -2.72 1.50 4.29
C SER A 75 -2.03 0.31 4.96
N LEU A 76 -0.75 0.12 4.67
CA LEU A 76 0.13 -0.86 5.32
C LEU A 76 1.38 -0.15 5.85
N ALA A 77 1.77 -0.47 7.07
CA ALA A 77 2.92 0.12 7.74
C ALA A 77 3.92 -0.95 8.20
N MET A 78 5.01 -1.11 7.44
CA MET A 78 6.13 -1.98 7.78
C MET A 78 7.44 -1.20 8.00
N SER A 79 7.75 -0.24 7.13
CA SER A 79 9.04 0.46 7.11
C SER A 79 9.15 1.53 8.20
N GLU A 80 10.39 1.75 8.64
CA GLU A 80 10.78 2.75 9.63
C GLU A 80 11.99 3.53 9.13
N ALA A 81 12.30 4.67 9.74
CA ALA A 81 13.46 5.48 9.38
C ALA A 81 14.78 4.67 9.47
N GLY A 82 14.89 3.78 10.45
CA GLY A 82 16.04 2.88 10.64
C GLY A 82 15.91 1.50 9.97
N SER A 83 14.74 1.17 9.38
CA SER A 83 14.44 -0.18 8.91
C SER A 83 13.63 -0.14 7.61
N GLY A 84 14.35 -0.12 6.49
CA GLY A 84 13.80 -0.22 5.13
C GLY A 84 14.00 -1.63 4.56
N SER A 85 15.17 -1.88 3.96
CA SER A 85 15.54 -3.17 3.39
C SER A 85 15.64 -4.28 4.44
N ASP A 86 16.22 -3.96 5.60
CA ASP A 86 16.22 -4.83 6.77
C ASP A 86 14.96 -4.59 7.60
N VAL A 87 13.83 -5.07 7.11
CA VAL A 87 12.53 -4.88 7.79
C VAL A 87 12.46 -5.59 9.14
N ALA A 88 13.29 -6.62 9.36
CA ALA A 88 13.28 -7.42 10.58
C ALA A 88 13.92 -6.68 11.77
N SER A 89 14.68 -5.60 11.54
CA SER A 89 15.25 -4.74 12.60
C SER A 89 14.30 -3.64 13.09
N MET A 90 13.04 -3.65 12.65
CA MET A 90 12.02 -2.69 13.09
C MET A 90 11.97 -2.52 14.61
N SER A 91 11.73 -1.30 15.05
CA SER A 91 11.82 -0.85 16.44
C SER A 91 10.48 -0.50 17.07
N LEU A 92 9.42 -0.27 16.26
CA LEU A 92 8.06 -0.08 16.79
C LEU A 92 7.70 -1.25 17.70
N THR A 93 7.41 -0.97 18.97
CA THR A 93 7.10 -1.98 19.96
C THR A 93 5.60 -2.17 20.12
N ALA A 94 5.18 -3.36 20.54
CA ALA A 94 3.81 -3.67 20.94
C ALA A 94 3.83 -4.55 22.19
N VAL A 95 3.62 -3.94 23.35
CA VAL A 95 3.67 -4.64 24.65
C VAL A 95 2.27 -5.01 25.09
N ARG A 96 2.06 -6.27 25.49
CA ARG A 96 0.76 -6.73 25.98
C ARG A 96 0.43 -6.07 27.32
N ASP A 97 -0.77 -5.50 27.42
CA ASP A 97 -1.35 -4.96 28.66
C ASP A 97 -2.82 -5.42 28.75
N GLY A 98 -3.06 -6.49 29.52
CA GLY A 98 -4.39 -7.10 29.67
C GLY A 98 -5.00 -7.57 28.35
N ASP A 99 -6.13 -6.98 27.96
CA ASP A 99 -6.85 -7.21 26.70
C ASP A 99 -6.42 -6.27 25.56
N HIS A 100 -5.33 -5.52 25.74
CA HIS A 100 -4.77 -4.60 24.76
C HIS A 100 -3.28 -4.86 24.51
N TYR A 101 -2.75 -4.22 23.45
CA TYR A 101 -1.34 -3.98 23.22
C TYR A 101 -1.10 -2.48 23.22
N ILE A 102 -0.01 -2.05 23.84
CA ILE A 102 0.45 -0.67 23.84
C ILE A 102 1.55 -0.55 22.79
N LEU A 103 1.28 0.20 21.73
CA LEU A 103 2.22 0.45 20.65
C LEU A 103 2.99 1.76 20.88
N ASN A 104 4.31 1.70 20.77
CA ASN A 104 5.20 2.83 20.97
C ASN A 104 6.33 2.86 19.94
N GLY A 105 6.46 3.99 19.23
CA GLY A 105 7.46 4.23 18.18
C GLY A 105 6.87 4.91 16.94
N THR A 106 7.56 4.81 15.80
CA THR A 106 7.12 5.43 14.54
C THR A 106 7.19 4.46 13.36
N LYS A 107 6.45 4.77 12.30
CA LYS A 107 6.58 4.16 10.97
C LYS A 107 6.83 5.26 9.94
N PHE A 108 7.57 4.96 8.88
CA PHE A 108 8.00 5.95 7.91
C PHE A 108 7.81 5.44 6.49
N TRP A 109 7.64 6.35 5.52
CA TRP A 109 7.30 6.04 4.12
C TRP A 109 5.92 5.42 3.90
N ILE A 110 4.94 5.73 4.75
CA ILE A 110 3.64 5.05 4.69
C ILE A 110 2.71 5.68 3.65
N THR A 111 2.59 5.01 2.50
CA THR A 111 1.63 5.37 1.44
C THR A 111 0.20 5.32 1.95
N ASN A 112 -0.60 6.32 1.59
CA ASN A 112 -1.93 6.60 2.12
C ASN A 112 -1.96 6.94 3.62
N GLY A 113 -0.83 6.98 4.33
CA GLY A 113 -0.81 7.10 5.80
C GLY A 113 -1.62 8.29 6.33
N ALA A 114 -1.51 9.45 5.69
CA ALA A 114 -2.26 10.65 6.08
C ALA A 114 -3.78 10.58 5.86
N LEU A 115 -4.25 9.70 4.98
CA LEU A 115 -5.67 9.56 4.64
C LEU A 115 -6.28 8.29 5.20
N ALA A 116 -5.47 7.32 5.61
CA ALA A 116 -5.95 5.99 5.97
C ALA A 116 -6.82 6.00 7.23
N ASP A 117 -7.97 5.35 7.13
CA ASP A 117 -8.88 5.08 8.24
C ASP A 117 -8.53 3.75 8.92
N VAL A 118 -7.95 2.82 8.16
CA VAL A 118 -7.52 1.49 8.62
C VAL A 118 -6.10 1.23 8.14
N LEU A 119 -5.22 0.84 9.06
CA LEU A 119 -3.81 0.57 8.80
C LEU A 119 -3.46 -0.86 9.22
N PHE A 120 -2.77 -1.57 8.34
CA PHE A 120 -2.19 -2.88 8.64
C PHE A 120 -0.73 -2.68 9.11
N VAL A 121 -0.48 -2.78 10.41
CA VAL A 121 0.78 -2.36 11.05
C VAL A 121 1.56 -3.56 11.58
N TYR A 122 2.86 -3.60 11.28
CA TYR A 122 3.78 -4.57 11.89
C TYR A 122 4.55 -3.95 13.06
N ALA A 123 4.57 -4.64 14.19
CA ALA A 123 5.25 -4.20 15.39
C ALA A 123 5.96 -5.36 16.09
N ARG A 124 7.01 -5.05 16.83
CA ARG A 124 7.79 -5.98 17.64
C ARG A 124 7.07 -6.28 18.96
N THR A 125 6.58 -7.51 19.09
CA THR A 125 5.91 -8.04 20.28
C THR A 125 6.84 -8.84 21.19
N ASN A 126 7.95 -9.36 20.67
CA ASN A 126 8.97 -10.04 21.49
C ASN A 126 10.39 -9.57 21.11
N PRO A 127 10.98 -8.62 21.85
CA PRO A 127 12.33 -8.15 21.58
C PRO A 127 13.42 -9.14 21.99
N LEU A 128 13.10 -10.15 22.81
CA LEU A 128 14.04 -11.16 23.31
C LEU A 128 14.00 -12.45 22.49
N ALA A 129 13.32 -12.46 21.33
CA ALA A 129 13.28 -13.62 20.46
C ALA A 129 14.68 -13.98 19.94
N ASP A 130 15.02 -15.27 19.90
CA ASP A 130 16.34 -15.78 19.43
C ASP A 130 16.73 -15.25 18.05
N LYS A 131 15.73 -15.02 17.19
CA LYS A 131 15.89 -14.32 15.91
C LYS A 131 14.94 -13.12 15.87
N PRO A 132 15.40 -11.92 15.45
CA PRO A 132 14.57 -10.71 15.45
C PRO A 132 13.24 -10.85 14.69
N GLN A 133 13.24 -11.64 13.61
CA GLN A 133 12.07 -11.95 12.78
C GLN A 133 10.99 -12.77 13.48
N HIS A 134 11.32 -13.51 14.55
CA HIS A 134 10.36 -14.27 15.35
C HIS A 134 9.76 -13.44 16.48
N GLY A 135 10.03 -12.14 16.50
CA GLY A 135 9.51 -11.22 17.50
C GLY A 135 8.48 -10.22 16.97
N ILE A 136 7.95 -10.43 15.76
CA ILE A 136 7.12 -9.45 15.04
C ILE A 136 5.69 -9.99 14.91
N SER A 137 4.70 -9.13 15.13
CA SER A 137 3.27 -9.41 14.92
C SER A 137 2.63 -8.34 14.02
N ALA A 138 1.46 -8.67 13.48
CA ALA A 138 0.65 -7.77 12.66
C ALA A 138 -0.60 -7.33 13.42
N PHE A 139 -1.01 -6.08 13.22
CA PHE A 139 -2.16 -5.46 13.88
C PHE A 139 -2.99 -4.64 12.90
N ILE A 140 -4.30 -4.57 13.13
CA ILE A 140 -5.16 -3.59 12.49
C ILE A 140 -5.29 -2.38 13.41
N VAL A 141 -4.88 -1.21 12.94
CA VAL A 141 -4.98 0.06 13.66
C VAL A 141 -6.00 0.96 12.97
N GLU A 142 -6.88 1.57 13.76
CA GLU A 142 -7.89 2.52 13.28
C GLU A 142 -7.40 3.94 13.49
N LYS A 143 -7.72 4.85 12.57
CA LYS A 143 -7.23 6.25 12.57
C LYS A 143 -7.51 7.03 13.86
N ASN A 144 -8.59 6.70 14.55
CA ASN A 144 -9.03 7.42 15.75
C ASN A 144 -8.59 6.71 17.04
N THR A 145 -7.72 5.70 16.97
CA THR A 145 -7.18 5.06 18.17
C THR A 145 -6.38 6.08 19.00
N PRO A 146 -6.69 6.25 20.30
CA PRO A 146 -5.90 7.13 21.17
C PRO A 146 -4.42 6.75 21.17
N GLY A 147 -3.54 7.75 21.04
CA GLY A 147 -2.09 7.56 20.93
C GLY A 147 -1.57 7.32 19.52
N PHE A 148 -2.46 7.16 18.52
CA PHE A 148 -2.06 7.18 17.11
C PHE A 148 -2.18 8.59 16.53
N SER A 149 -1.15 9.03 15.80
CA SER A 149 -1.19 10.29 15.07
C SER A 149 -0.37 10.23 13.78
N ILE A 150 -0.63 11.19 12.88
CA ILE A 150 0.11 11.35 11.63
C ILE A 150 1.22 12.35 11.88
N GLY A 151 2.46 11.94 11.60
CA GLY A 151 3.64 12.80 11.65
C GLY A 151 3.80 13.62 10.37
N GLN A 152 5.04 13.78 9.91
CA GLN A 152 5.34 14.57 8.71
C GLN A 152 4.78 13.93 7.43
N GLN A 153 4.05 14.72 6.63
CA GLN A 153 3.77 14.37 5.23
C GLN A 153 4.97 14.71 4.34
N LEU A 154 5.28 13.83 3.40
CA LEU A 154 6.51 13.92 2.61
C LEU A 154 6.28 14.58 1.26
N ASP A 155 7.08 15.62 0.99
CA ASP A 155 7.18 16.25 -0.33
C ASP A 155 8.19 15.47 -1.20
N LYS A 156 7.65 14.62 -2.08
CA LYS A 156 8.45 13.64 -2.85
C LYS A 156 8.77 14.15 -4.26
N LEU A 157 9.88 13.69 -4.83
CA LEU A 157 10.23 13.96 -6.24
C LEU A 157 9.14 13.47 -7.21
N GLY A 158 8.68 12.24 -7.02
CA GLY A 158 7.66 11.59 -7.84
C GLY A 158 6.50 11.06 -7.00
N MET A 159 5.46 10.52 -7.67
CA MET A 159 4.24 10.02 -7.01
C MET A 159 3.59 11.05 -6.08
N ARG A 160 3.66 12.34 -6.44
CA ARG A 160 3.23 13.47 -5.59
C ARG A 160 1.74 13.44 -5.23
N GLY A 161 0.91 12.90 -6.11
CA GLY A 161 -0.52 12.69 -5.85
C GLY A 161 -0.84 11.52 -4.92
N SER A 162 0.16 10.74 -4.52
CA SER A 162 0.01 9.66 -3.53
C SER A 162 0.54 10.17 -2.19
N PRO A 163 -0.32 10.43 -1.19
CA PRO A 163 0.14 10.91 0.10
C PRO A 163 1.01 9.87 0.77
N THR A 164 2.12 10.31 1.36
CA THR A 164 3.03 9.47 2.13
C THR A 164 3.36 10.22 3.40
N ALA A 165 3.27 9.54 4.54
CA ALA A 165 3.49 10.17 5.83
C ALA A 165 4.30 9.28 6.77
N GLU A 166 4.90 9.93 7.77
CA GLU A 166 5.26 9.29 9.01
C GLU A 166 4.00 9.01 9.85
N LEU A 167 4.03 7.92 10.59
CA LEU A 167 3.03 7.56 11.59
C LEU A 167 3.69 7.52 12.96
N VAL A 168 2.99 8.03 13.97
CA VAL A 168 3.49 8.12 15.34
C VAL A 168 2.54 7.34 16.26
N PHE A 169 3.11 6.51 17.12
CA PHE A 169 2.41 5.71 18.12
C PHE A 169 3.00 6.06 19.49
N GLU A 170 2.19 6.68 20.34
CA GLU A 170 2.53 7.09 21.70
C GLU A 170 1.49 6.51 22.66
N ASP A 171 1.88 5.48 23.39
CA ASP A 171 0.99 4.69 24.25
C ASP A 171 -0.31 4.28 23.55
N CYS A 172 -0.18 3.91 22.27
CA CYS A 172 -1.31 3.64 21.40
C CYS A 172 -1.98 2.31 21.77
N LYS A 173 -3.22 2.38 22.26
CA LYS A 173 -3.95 1.24 22.83
C LYS A 173 -4.70 0.45 21.76
N ILE A 174 -4.14 -0.67 21.34
CA ILE A 174 -4.73 -1.57 20.34
C ILE A 174 -5.41 -2.75 21.02
N PRO A 175 -6.71 -2.99 20.78
CA PRO A 175 -7.39 -4.19 21.30
C PRO A 175 -6.67 -5.47 20.86
N ALA A 176 -6.53 -6.45 21.75
CA ALA A 176 -5.89 -7.73 21.45
C ALA A 176 -6.53 -8.46 20.27
N LYS A 177 -7.84 -8.29 20.07
CA LYS A 177 -8.59 -8.84 18.93
C LYS A 177 -8.21 -8.24 17.58
N ASN A 178 -7.45 -7.13 17.57
CA ASN A 178 -6.93 -6.53 16.34
C ASN A 178 -5.56 -7.11 15.95
N LEU A 179 -4.99 -8.03 16.74
CA LEU A 179 -3.87 -8.85 16.30
C LEU A 179 -4.33 -9.73 15.13
N VAL A 180 -3.55 -9.74 14.05
CA VAL A 180 -3.85 -10.50 12.83
C VAL A 180 -3.01 -11.78 12.80
N GLY A 181 -3.66 -12.91 12.55
CA GLY A 181 -3.02 -14.22 12.61
C GLY A 181 -2.58 -14.58 14.02
N GLU A 182 -1.36 -15.08 14.16
CA GLU A 182 -0.79 -15.54 15.43
C GLU A 182 0.25 -14.57 15.99
N LEU A 183 0.32 -14.47 17.31
CA LEU A 183 1.34 -13.72 18.02
C LEU A 183 2.75 -14.18 17.61
N ASN A 184 3.63 -13.23 17.33
CA ASN A 184 5.02 -13.44 16.89
C ASN A 184 5.16 -14.11 15.50
N LYS A 185 4.07 -14.26 14.74
CA LYS A 185 4.07 -14.80 13.37
C LYS A 185 3.88 -13.73 12.30
N GLY A 186 3.97 -12.45 12.65
CA GLY A 186 3.81 -11.32 11.72
C GLY A 186 4.81 -11.33 10.56
N MET A 187 6.02 -11.87 10.76
CA MET A 187 6.99 -11.98 9.67
C MET A 187 6.52 -12.91 8.53
N TYR A 188 5.79 -13.97 8.84
CA TYR A 188 5.23 -14.88 7.83
C TYR A 188 4.14 -14.17 7.01
N VAL A 189 3.29 -13.39 7.68
CA VAL A 189 2.28 -12.53 7.05
C VAL A 189 2.95 -11.51 6.14
N LEU A 190 4.01 -10.86 6.61
CA LEU A 190 4.78 -9.89 5.84
C LEU A 190 5.38 -10.51 4.58
N MET A 191 6.12 -11.61 4.71
CA MET A 191 6.82 -12.24 3.59
C MET A 191 5.87 -12.82 2.55
N SER A 192 4.81 -13.52 2.98
CA SER A 192 3.78 -14.02 2.06
C SER A 192 2.97 -12.90 1.39
N GLY A 193 2.99 -11.70 1.98
CA GLY A 193 2.45 -10.47 1.43
C GLY A 193 3.29 -9.84 0.35
N LEU A 194 4.60 -9.72 0.62
CA LEU A 194 5.57 -9.08 -0.26
C LEU A 194 5.61 -9.73 -1.65
N ASP A 195 5.41 -11.04 -1.75
CA ASP A 195 5.39 -11.72 -3.04
C ASP A 195 4.22 -11.26 -3.93
N LEU A 196 3.04 -11.07 -3.33
CA LEU A 196 1.87 -10.54 -4.05
C LEU A 196 1.97 -9.04 -4.30
N GLU A 197 2.53 -8.30 -3.35
CA GLU A 197 2.86 -6.88 -3.54
C GLU A 197 3.76 -6.68 -4.76
N ARG A 198 4.84 -7.45 -4.86
CA ARG A 198 5.75 -7.41 -6.02
C ARG A 198 5.02 -7.76 -7.32
N LEU A 199 4.20 -8.83 -7.31
CA LEU A 199 3.44 -9.26 -8.47
C LEU A 199 2.52 -8.15 -9.00
N VAL A 200 1.69 -7.57 -8.12
CA VAL A 200 0.68 -6.57 -8.51
C VAL A 200 1.31 -5.22 -8.83
N LEU A 201 2.30 -4.78 -8.05
CA LEU A 201 2.95 -3.48 -8.28
C LEU A 201 3.90 -3.49 -9.48
N ALA A 202 4.38 -4.65 -9.94
CA ALA A 202 5.14 -4.76 -11.18
C ALA A 202 4.34 -4.32 -12.43
N ALA A 203 3.01 -4.36 -12.37
CA ALA A 203 2.15 -3.83 -13.42
C ALA A 203 2.24 -2.28 -13.55
N GLY A 204 2.65 -1.59 -12.48
CA GLY A 204 2.76 -0.13 -12.48
C GLY A 204 3.79 0.41 -13.48
N PRO A 205 5.05 -0.08 -13.45
CA PRO A 205 6.03 0.21 -14.48
C PRO A 205 5.56 -0.13 -15.90
N VAL A 206 4.86 -1.25 -16.10
CA VAL A 206 4.33 -1.66 -17.42
C VAL A 206 3.39 -0.60 -17.98
N GLY A 207 2.40 -0.17 -17.20
CA GLY A 207 1.43 0.85 -17.63
C GLY A 207 2.10 2.19 -17.94
N ARG A 208 3.16 2.54 -17.21
CA ARG A 208 3.95 3.76 -17.45
C ARG A 208 4.78 3.69 -18.74
N VAL A 209 5.36 2.53 -19.04
CA VAL A 209 6.10 2.33 -20.30
C VAL A 209 5.14 2.33 -21.50
N ALA A 210 3.94 1.77 -21.37
CA ALA A 210 2.92 1.82 -22.42
C ALA A 210 2.43 3.27 -22.74
N MET A 211 2.58 4.19 -21.78
CA MET A 211 2.33 5.62 -21.99
C MET A 211 3.51 6.34 -22.67
N LEU A 212 4.74 5.81 -22.59
CA LEU A 212 5.89 6.46 -23.21
C LEU A 212 5.64 6.58 -24.71
N PRO A 213 5.78 7.79 -25.26
CA PRO A 213 5.29 8.09 -26.57
C PRO A 213 6.27 7.59 -27.62
N SER A 214 6.47 6.28 -27.78
CA SER A 214 7.07 5.78 -29.03
C SER A 214 6.15 6.15 -30.19
N THR A 215 4.83 5.99 -30.04
CA THR A 215 3.84 6.37 -31.05
C THR A 215 3.70 7.90 -31.23
N MET A 216 3.80 8.68 -30.16
CA MET A 216 3.68 10.14 -30.21
C MET A 216 4.99 10.81 -30.66
N TYR A 217 6.19 10.28 -30.31
CA TYR A 217 7.43 10.71 -30.96
C TYR A 217 7.39 10.38 -32.45
N THR A 218 6.92 9.19 -32.87
CA THR A 218 6.78 8.86 -34.30
C THR A 218 5.79 9.76 -35.00
N LEU A 219 4.64 10.08 -34.40
CA LEU A 219 3.66 11.02 -34.98
C LEU A 219 4.20 12.45 -35.05
N VAL A 220 4.82 12.97 -33.98
CA VAL A 220 5.38 14.33 -33.96
C VAL A 220 6.60 14.44 -34.88
N SER A 221 7.47 13.42 -34.95
CA SER A 221 8.59 13.39 -35.89
C SER A 221 8.14 13.24 -37.35
N ASN A 222 7.07 12.48 -37.62
CA ASN A 222 6.46 12.40 -38.96
C ASN A 222 5.72 13.70 -39.35
N LEU A 223 5.09 14.40 -38.41
CA LEU A 223 4.48 15.71 -38.66
C LEU A 223 5.55 16.81 -38.83
N ALA A 224 6.65 16.74 -38.09
CA ALA A 224 7.79 17.63 -38.23
C ALA A 224 8.56 17.39 -39.55
N SER A 225 8.59 16.17 -40.08
CA SER A 225 9.22 15.88 -41.37
C SER A 225 8.33 16.24 -42.58
N GLN A 226 6.99 16.19 -42.44
CA GLN A 226 6.05 16.61 -43.48
C GLN A 226 5.98 18.14 -43.67
N SER A 227 6.32 18.93 -42.65
CA SER A 227 6.34 20.40 -42.73
C SER A 227 7.59 20.98 -43.44
N GLY A 228 8.54 20.15 -43.85
CA GLY A 228 9.76 20.55 -44.57
C GLY A 228 9.65 20.68 -46.09
N HIS A 229 8.47 20.47 -46.70
CA HIS A 229 8.28 20.54 -48.16
C HIS A 229 7.30 21.65 -48.59
N SER A 230 7.67 22.92 -48.40
CA SER A 230 7.25 23.98 -49.33
C SER A 230 8.03 25.26 -49.06
N SER A 231 8.98 25.58 -49.94
CA SER A 231 9.25 26.93 -50.48
C SER A 231 10.67 27.04 -51.05
N SER A 232 10.92 26.45 -52.24
CA SER A 232 11.86 27.06 -53.18
C SER A 232 11.09 28.10 -54.00
N CYS A 233 10.93 29.26 -53.38
CA CYS A 233 10.49 30.47 -54.06
C CYS A 233 11.61 30.84 -55.06
N LYS A 234 11.27 30.88 -56.35
CA LYS A 234 12.14 31.37 -57.42
C LYS A 234 12.61 32.79 -57.08
N ALA A 235 13.91 32.98 -57.02
CA ALA A 235 14.53 34.30 -57.10
C ALA A 235 15.65 34.27 -58.14
N ARG A 236 15.42 35.04 -59.21
CA ARG A 236 16.24 35.33 -60.39
C ARG A 236 16.21 34.29 -61.52
#